data_AF-A0A0L6WLC5-F1
#
_entry.id   AF-A0A0L6WLC5-F1
#
_cell.length_a   1.000
_cell.length_b   1.000
_cell.length_c   1.000
_cell.angle_alpha   90.00
_cell.angle_beta   90.00
_cell.angle_gamma   90.00
#
_symmetry.space_group_name_H-M   'P 1'
#
loop_
_entity.id
_entity.type
_entity.pdbx_description
1 polymer ?
#
loop_
_entity_poly.entity_id
_entity_poly.type
_entity_poly.pdbx_seq_one_letter_code
_entity_poly.pdbx_strand_id
1 'polypeptide(L)'
;MPLIIWEIRSDTTIPRRIQQFACQVLENLAAAHNAIIEVCVFQMHLANLHCKPNTKLEKGTLVYLSTKNLNLPKGRAKKLSPKWVGPYRTLEAYSETSNYVLELPMPLQEQRIHPQFYVSLLCLYKASNNVLSSNRATPEPYNFGAPDNQEWFVDDLVGHHWNSKNLQFEVCWSLWDTTWESFVTCKDLVALDRYLELQGMQHPVQLARRTKST
;
A
#
# COMPACT_ATOMS: atom_id res chain seq x y z
N MET A 1 -20.10 5.64 -37.38
CA MET A 1 -20.45 4.72 -38.49
C MET A 1 -19.24 4.65 -39.40
N PRO A 2 -18.54 3.51 -39.53
CA PRO A 2 -17.33 3.44 -40.36
C PRO A 2 -17.71 3.49 -41.84
N LEU A 3 -17.02 4.34 -42.60
CA LEU A 3 -17.12 4.54 -44.05
C LEU A 3 -16.45 3.37 -44.84
N ILE A 4 -16.78 2.12 -44.53
CA ILE A 4 -16.07 0.95 -45.10
C ILE A 4 -16.84 0.26 -46.22
N ILE A 5 -18.14 0.53 -46.37
CA ILE A 5 -18.92 -0.03 -47.47
C ILE A 5 -18.73 0.88 -48.68
N TRP A 6 -17.76 0.54 -49.51
CA TRP A 6 -17.62 1.14 -50.84
C TRP A 6 -18.80 0.66 -51.70
N GLU A 7 -19.67 1.58 -52.13
CA GLU A 7 -20.71 1.24 -53.10
C GLU A 7 -20.07 0.87 -54.43
N ILE A 8 -20.32 -0.36 -54.90
CA ILE A 8 -19.89 -0.79 -56.23
C ILE A 8 -20.78 -0.05 -57.24
N ARG A 9 -20.22 0.92 -57.96
CA ARG A 9 -20.88 1.46 -59.16
C ARG A 9 -21.04 0.31 -60.16
N SER A 10 -22.28 -0.03 -60.48
CA SER A 10 -22.61 -1.05 -61.46
C SER A 10 -22.34 -0.53 -62.88
N ASP A 11 -21.08 -0.47 -63.27
CA ASP A 11 -20.71 -0.18 -64.66
C ASP A 11 -21.05 -1.38 -65.54
N THR A 12 -21.73 -1.14 -66.67
CA THR A 12 -22.22 -2.17 -67.60
C THR A 12 -21.11 -2.96 -68.31
N THR A 13 -19.85 -2.52 -68.16
CA THR A 13 -18.64 -3.13 -68.71
C THR A 13 -18.09 -4.30 -67.86
N ILE A 14 -18.53 -4.47 -66.61
CA ILE A 14 -18.02 -5.53 -65.74
C ILE A 14 -18.86 -6.81 -65.90
N PRO A 15 -18.23 -7.99 -66.13
CA PRO A 15 -18.94 -9.26 -66.20
C PRO A 15 -19.80 -9.53 -64.96
N ARG A 16 -21.07 -9.92 -65.17
CA ARG A 16 -22.07 -10.15 -64.11
C ARG A 16 -21.60 -11.08 -62.98
N ARG A 17 -20.78 -12.09 -63.32
CA ARG A 17 -20.21 -13.04 -62.33
C ARG A 17 -19.26 -12.37 -61.33
N ILE A 18 -18.48 -11.39 -61.79
CA ILE A 18 -17.55 -10.63 -60.95
C ILE A 18 -18.33 -9.69 -60.03
N GLN A 19 -19.41 -9.07 -60.53
CA GLN A 19 -20.30 -8.25 -59.71
C GLN A 19 -20.98 -9.06 -58.61
N GLN A 20 -21.50 -10.25 -58.93
CA GLN A 20 -22.10 -11.16 -57.95
C GLN A 20 -21.11 -11.57 -56.86
N PHE A 21 -19.86 -11.89 -57.24
CA PHE A 21 -18.82 -12.20 -56.27
C PHE A 21 -18.52 -11.01 -55.36
N ALA A 22 -18.38 -9.81 -55.92
CA ALA A 22 -18.10 -8.61 -55.15
C ALA A 22 -19.25 -8.27 -54.18
N CYS A 23 -20.51 -8.41 -54.61
CA CYS A 23 -21.67 -8.27 -53.73
C CYS A 23 -21.64 -9.29 -52.60
N GLN A 24 -21.36 -10.57 -52.90
CA GLN A 24 -21.27 -11.61 -51.88
C GLN A 24 -20.16 -11.35 -50.85
N VAL A 25 -19.01 -10.83 -51.29
CA VAL A 25 -17.91 -10.47 -50.40
C VAL A 25 -18.31 -9.33 -49.46
N LEU A 26 -19.02 -8.32 -49.98
CA LEU A 26 -19.52 -7.20 -49.16
C LEU A 26 -20.59 -7.67 -48.14
N GLU A 27 -21.52 -8.53 -48.56
CA GLU A 27 -22.51 -9.14 -47.68
C GLU A 27 -21.85 -9.96 -46.58
N ASN A 28 -20.86 -10.78 -46.92
CA ASN A 28 -20.11 -11.58 -45.95
C ASN A 28 -19.34 -10.69 -44.96
N LEU A 29 -18.79 -9.58 -45.43
CA LEU A 29 -18.07 -8.62 -44.59
C LEU A 29 -19.03 -7.89 -43.63
N ALA A 30 -20.21 -7.49 -44.10
CA ALA A 30 -21.26 -6.90 -43.27
C ALA A 30 -21.76 -7.90 -42.22
N ALA A 31 -22.00 -9.15 -42.62
CA ALA A 31 -22.42 -10.22 -41.71
C ALA A 31 -21.36 -10.52 -40.64
N ALA A 32 -20.08 -10.60 -41.03
CA ALA A 32 -18.98 -10.80 -40.08
C ALA A 32 -18.87 -9.62 -39.10
N HIS A 33 -19.04 -8.39 -39.56
CA HIS A 33 -19.00 -7.21 -38.70
C HIS A 33 -20.16 -7.18 -37.70
N ASN A 34 -21.37 -7.51 -38.14
CA ASN A 34 -22.53 -7.62 -37.25
C ASN A 34 -22.31 -8.70 -36.18
N ALA A 35 -21.79 -9.87 -36.57
CA ALA A 35 -21.46 -10.94 -35.63
C ALA A 35 -20.40 -10.48 -34.59
N ILE A 36 -19.40 -9.69 -34.99
CA ILE A 36 -18.41 -9.12 -34.06
C ILE A 36 -19.08 -8.15 -33.08
N ILE A 37 -19.95 -7.26 -33.57
CA ILE A 37 -20.69 -6.32 -32.71
C ILE A 37 -21.56 -7.08 -31.71
N GLU A 38 -22.31 -8.09 -32.17
CA GLU A 38 -23.16 -8.93 -31.33
C GLU A 38 -22.35 -9.60 -30.22
N VAL A 39 -21.20 -10.19 -30.57
CA VAL A 39 -20.28 -10.81 -29.60
C VAL A 39 -19.76 -9.76 -28.61
N CYS A 40 -19.33 -8.58 -29.06
CA CYS A 40 -18.86 -7.53 -28.18
C CYS A 40 -19.96 -7.03 -27.23
N VAL A 41 -21.19 -6.87 -27.71
CA VAL A 41 -22.35 -6.48 -26.89
C VAL A 41 -22.66 -7.55 -25.85
N PHE A 42 -22.63 -8.82 -26.25
CA PHE A 42 -22.87 -9.94 -25.33
C PHE A 42 -21.78 -10.05 -24.27
N GLN A 43 -20.51 -9.96 -24.66
CA GLN A 43 -19.38 -9.95 -23.73
C GLN A 43 -19.47 -8.76 -22.76
N MET A 44 -19.80 -7.57 -23.26
CA MET A 44 -20.03 -6.37 -22.43
C MET A 44 -21.17 -6.60 -21.44
N HIS A 45 -22.28 -7.20 -21.88
CA HIS A 45 -23.41 -7.51 -21.02
C HIS A 45 -23.02 -8.48 -19.91
N LEU A 46 -22.38 -9.60 -20.25
CA LEU A 46 -21.91 -10.59 -19.27
C LEU A 46 -20.90 -10.01 -18.28
N ALA A 47 -19.95 -9.21 -18.75
CA ALA A 47 -19.00 -8.52 -17.88
C ALA A 47 -19.73 -7.55 -16.92
N ASN A 48 -20.71 -6.80 -17.43
CA ASN A 48 -21.49 -5.84 -16.65
C ASN A 48 -22.39 -6.52 -15.61
N LEU A 49 -22.85 -7.76 -15.81
CA LEU A 49 -23.59 -8.51 -14.79
C LEU A 49 -22.79 -8.72 -13.49
N HIS A 50 -21.46 -8.78 -13.59
CA HIS A 50 -20.57 -8.90 -12.42
C HIS A 50 -20.26 -7.55 -11.76
N CYS A 51 -20.56 -6.42 -12.43
CA CYS A 51 -20.38 -5.09 -11.87
C CYS A 51 -21.53 -4.77 -10.90
N LYS A 52 -21.23 -4.66 -9.61
CA LYS A 52 -22.20 -4.17 -8.63
C LYS A 52 -22.33 -2.65 -8.71
N PRO A 53 -23.53 -2.08 -8.59
CA PRO A 53 -23.68 -0.63 -8.49
C PRO A 53 -22.94 -0.15 -7.22
N ASN A 54 -22.24 0.96 -7.37
CA ASN A 54 -21.45 1.53 -6.29
C ASN A 54 -22.35 1.97 -5.13
N THR A 55 -22.00 1.57 -3.90
CA THR A 55 -22.70 2.01 -2.70
C THR A 55 -22.53 3.52 -2.54
N LYS A 56 -23.65 4.25 -2.52
CA LYS A 56 -23.64 5.68 -2.23
C LYS A 56 -23.40 5.87 -0.74
N LEU A 57 -22.30 6.53 -0.39
CA LEU A 57 -21.98 6.89 0.99
C LEU A 57 -22.31 8.37 1.20
N GLU A 58 -22.98 8.67 2.31
CA GLU A 58 -23.27 10.05 2.69
C GLU A 58 -22.08 10.68 3.42
N LYS A 59 -21.96 12.00 3.31
CA LYS A 59 -21.00 12.79 4.10
C LYS A 59 -21.27 12.58 5.59
N GLY A 60 -20.22 12.35 6.37
CA GLY A 60 -20.28 12.08 7.80
C GLY A 60 -20.43 10.60 8.19
N THR A 61 -20.66 9.70 7.22
CA THR A 61 -20.72 8.26 7.49
C THR A 61 -19.36 7.74 7.96
N LEU A 62 -19.37 6.83 8.93
CA LEU A 62 -18.17 6.11 9.36
C LEU A 62 -17.89 4.94 8.41
N VAL A 63 -16.66 4.84 7.93
CA VAL A 63 -16.22 3.80 6.99
C VAL A 63 -14.86 3.24 7.38
N TYR A 64 -14.69 1.95 7.15
CA TYR A 64 -13.41 1.27 7.17
C TYR A 64 -12.66 1.47 5.86
N LEU A 65 -11.35 1.71 5.98
CA LEU A 65 -10.43 1.81 4.85
C LEU A 65 -9.68 0.49 4.64
N SER A 66 -9.60 0.04 3.39
CA SER A 66 -8.85 -1.16 3.00
C SER A 66 -7.34 -0.91 2.99
N THR A 67 -6.56 -1.84 3.56
CA THR A 67 -5.09 -1.76 3.59
C THR A 67 -4.40 -2.28 2.33
N LYS A 68 -5.16 -2.72 1.32
CA LYS A 68 -4.63 -3.39 0.12
C LYS A 68 -3.50 -2.60 -0.57
N ASN A 69 -3.69 -1.28 -0.66
CA ASN A 69 -2.82 -0.34 -1.36
C ASN A 69 -2.15 0.66 -0.41
N LEU A 70 -2.16 0.39 0.91
CA LEU A 70 -1.53 1.26 1.89
C LEU A 70 -0.12 0.77 2.20
N ASN A 71 0.83 1.71 2.27
CA ASN A 71 2.18 1.45 2.74
C ASN A 71 2.17 1.43 4.26
N LEU A 72 1.77 0.29 4.84
CA LEU A 72 1.83 0.08 6.29
C LEU A 72 3.29 0.11 6.80
N PRO A 73 3.51 0.45 8.09
CA PRO A 73 4.85 0.55 8.67
C PRO A 73 5.72 -0.67 8.38
N LYS A 74 6.98 -0.39 8.06
CA LYS A 74 8.01 -1.40 7.76
C LYS A 74 8.30 -2.20 9.04
N GLY A 75 8.39 -3.53 8.93
CA GLY A 75 8.72 -4.42 10.05
C GLY A 75 7.64 -5.43 10.44
N ARG A 76 6.41 -5.32 9.91
CA ARG A 76 5.39 -6.36 10.03
C ARG A 76 5.13 -7.04 8.69
N ALA A 77 4.98 -8.37 8.72
CA ALA A 77 4.55 -9.11 7.54
C ALA A 77 3.13 -8.68 7.12
N LYS A 78 2.90 -8.45 5.83
CA LYS A 78 1.57 -8.11 5.26
C LYS A 78 0.47 -9.12 5.61
N LYS A 79 0.85 -10.35 5.97
CA LYS A 79 -0.07 -11.39 6.46
C LYS A 79 -0.65 -11.09 7.85
N LEU A 80 0.08 -10.33 8.67
CA LEU A 80 -0.30 -9.99 10.04
C LEU A 80 -0.94 -8.59 10.15
N SER A 81 -0.93 -7.81 9.07
CA SER A 81 -1.65 -6.53 9.03
C SER A 81 -3.15 -6.75 8.88
N PRO A 82 -4.01 -5.96 9.54
CA PRO A 82 -5.44 -6.04 9.36
C PRO A 82 -5.81 -5.67 7.91
N LYS A 83 -6.86 -6.31 7.40
CA LYS A 83 -7.39 -6.01 6.05
C LYS A 83 -8.11 -4.66 5.98
N TRP A 84 -8.74 -4.27 7.09
CA TRP A 84 -9.53 -3.06 7.24
C TRP A 84 -9.02 -2.29 8.45
N VAL A 85 -8.86 -0.98 8.31
CA VAL A 85 -8.37 -0.13 9.39
C VAL A 85 -9.33 1.02 9.63
N GLY A 86 -9.60 1.24 10.91
CA GLY A 86 -10.24 2.42 11.48
C GLY A 86 -11.68 2.65 11.01
N PRO A 87 -12.61 3.06 11.87
CA PRO A 87 -13.72 3.86 11.40
C PRO A 87 -13.23 5.29 11.14
N TYR A 88 -13.14 5.69 9.87
CA TYR A 88 -12.86 7.06 9.47
C TYR A 88 -14.14 7.75 9.01
N ARG A 89 -14.23 9.06 9.26
CA ARG A 89 -15.37 9.87 8.81
C ARG A 89 -15.17 10.29 7.36
N THR A 90 -16.23 10.19 6.57
CA THR A 90 -16.25 10.72 5.21
C THR A 90 -16.48 12.24 5.24
N LEU A 91 -15.49 13.03 4.82
CA LEU A 91 -15.58 14.49 4.75
C LEU A 91 -16.32 14.97 3.49
N GLU A 92 -16.05 14.33 2.35
CA GLU A 92 -16.62 14.70 1.06
C GLU A 92 -16.96 13.44 0.25
N ALA A 93 -18.05 13.51 -0.50
CA ALA A 93 -18.56 12.42 -1.32
C ALA A 93 -18.73 12.88 -2.76
N TYR A 94 -17.88 12.37 -3.66
CA TYR A 94 -17.97 12.61 -5.10
C TYR A 94 -18.69 11.42 -5.75
N SER A 95 -20.02 11.48 -5.75
CA SER A 95 -20.87 10.39 -6.24
C SER A 95 -20.66 10.08 -7.73
N GLU A 96 -20.32 11.08 -8.55
CA GLU A 96 -20.08 10.95 -10.00
C GLU A 96 -18.87 10.04 -10.30
N THR A 97 -17.74 10.29 -9.64
CA THR A 97 -16.51 9.51 -9.84
C THR A 97 -16.37 8.36 -8.84
N SER A 98 -17.33 8.22 -7.91
CA SER A 98 -17.30 7.24 -6.81
C SER A 98 -16.04 7.33 -5.92
N ASN A 99 -15.54 8.56 -5.75
CA ASN A 99 -14.42 8.89 -4.90
C ASN A 99 -14.89 9.59 -3.63
N TYR A 100 -14.26 9.32 -2.51
CA TYR A 100 -14.62 9.87 -1.21
C TYR A 100 -13.38 10.35 -0.48
N VAL A 101 -13.49 11.47 0.22
CA VAL A 101 -12.40 12.04 1.03
C VAL A 101 -12.65 11.65 2.47
N LEU A 102 -11.65 11.04 3.11
CA LEU A 102 -11.71 10.60 4.50
C LEU A 102 -10.92 11.52 5.41
N GLU A 103 -11.37 11.63 6.66
CA GLU A 103 -10.61 12.21 7.76
C GLU A 103 -9.55 11.19 8.22
N LEU A 104 -8.33 11.33 7.67
CA LEU A 104 -7.21 10.46 8.01
C LEU A 104 -6.47 10.93 9.28
N PRO A 105 -6.00 9.99 10.13
CA PRO A 105 -5.19 10.30 11.30
C PRO A 105 -3.77 10.72 10.88
N MET A 106 -3.09 11.50 11.74
CA MET A 106 -1.74 12.04 11.48
C MET A 106 -0.72 10.99 10.98
N PRO A 107 -0.63 9.77 11.53
CA PRO A 107 0.36 8.79 11.06
C PRO A 107 0.20 8.40 9.58
N LEU A 108 -1.03 8.40 9.05
CA LEU A 108 -1.26 8.12 7.62
C LEU A 108 -0.92 9.33 6.76
N GLN A 109 -1.12 10.54 7.27
CA GLN A 109 -0.75 11.78 6.57
C GLN A 109 0.77 11.94 6.49
N GLU A 110 1.51 11.61 7.56
CA GLU A 110 2.98 11.59 7.59
C GLU A 110 3.57 10.63 6.55
N GLN A 111 2.87 9.51 6.29
CA GLN A 111 3.21 8.56 5.23
C GLN A 111 2.88 9.06 3.81
N ARG A 112 2.42 10.30 3.66
CA ARG A 112 2.01 10.93 2.39
C ARG A 112 0.88 10.19 1.69
N ILE A 113 -0.02 9.57 2.46
CA ILE A 113 -1.19 8.90 1.90
C ILE A 113 -2.25 9.96 1.60
N HIS A 114 -2.71 10.00 0.34
CA HIS A 114 -3.78 10.91 -0.06
C HIS A 114 -5.12 10.50 0.58
N PRO A 115 -5.92 11.45 1.10
CA PRO A 115 -7.17 11.15 1.79
C PRO A 115 -8.33 10.75 0.87
N GLN A 116 -8.13 10.75 -0.45
CA GLN A 116 -9.15 10.43 -1.44
C GLN A 116 -9.07 8.95 -1.84
N PHE A 117 -10.18 8.23 -1.66
CA PHE A 117 -10.29 6.80 -1.94
C PHE A 117 -11.50 6.46 -2.79
N TYR A 118 -11.35 5.48 -3.66
CA TYR A 118 -12.45 4.92 -4.44
C TYR A 118 -13.34 4.01 -3.58
N VAL A 119 -14.64 3.97 -3.86
CA VAL A 119 -15.65 3.22 -3.08
C VAL A 119 -15.31 1.76 -2.80
N SER A 120 -14.62 1.07 -3.71
CA SER A 120 -14.26 -0.34 -3.54
C SER A 120 -13.23 -0.59 -2.44
N LEU A 121 -12.52 0.46 -2.02
CA LEU A 121 -11.57 0.44 -0.91
C LEU A 121 -12.23 0.82 0.42
N LEU A 122 -13.53 1.11 0.41
CA LEU A 122 -14.29 1.52 1.59
C LEU A 122 -15.30 0.44 1.97
N CYS A 123 -15.48 0.26 3.27
CA CYS A 123 -16.51 -0.63 3.81
C CYS A 123 -17.29 0.12 4.89
N LEU A 124 -18.61 0.11 4.83
CA LEU A 124 -19.44 0.84 5.77
C LEU A 124 -19.25 0.31 7.20
N TYR A 125 -19.03 1.21 8.16
CA TYR A 125 -18.88 0.82 9.56
C TYR A 125 -20.22 0.39 10.13
N LYS A 126 -20.35 -0.89 10.51
CA LYS A 126 -21.49 -1.41 11.24
C LYS A 126 -21.12 -1.54 12.71
N ALA A 127 -21.75 -0.73 13.57
CA ALA A 127 -21.60 -0.87 15.01
C ALA A 127 -22.03 -2.28 15.44
N SER A 128 -21.21 -2.93 16.27
CA SER A 128 -21.56 -4.22 16.85
C SER A 128 -22.69 -4.02 17.87
N ASN A 129 -23.81 -4.73 17.72
CA ASN A 129 -24.88 -4.71 18.72
C ASN A 129 -24.38 -5.41 19.99
N ASN A 130 -24.18 -4.65 21.07
CA ASN A 130 -23.65 -5.15 22.35
C ASN A 130 -24.46 -6.31 22.96
N VAL A 131 -25.75 -6.44 22.62
CA VAL A 131 -26.64 -7.48 23.15
C VAL A 131 -26.24 -8.90 22.70
N LEU A 132 -25.65 -9.05 21.50
CA LEU A 132 -25.23 -10.35 20.96
C LEU A 132 -23.72 -10.59 21.07
N SER A 133 -22.96 -9.56 21.44
CA SER A 133 -21.49 -9.53 21.39
C SER A 133 -20.90 -9.19 22.76
N SER A 134 -21.41 -9.83 23.83
CA SER A 134 -21.19 -9.43 25.22
C SER A 134 -19.73 -9.38 25.71
N ASN A 135 -18.74 -9.81 24.91
CA ASN A 135 -17.32 -9.82 25.29
C ASN A 135 -16.35 -9.39 24.17
N ARG A 136 -16.82 -8.71 23.10
CA ARG A 136 -15.89 -8.15 22.11
C ARG A 136 -15.58 -6.70 22.49
N ALA A 137 -14.47 -6.49 23.20
CA ALA A 137 -13.90 -5.16 23.33
C ALA A 137 -13.71 -4.56 21.93
N THR A 138 -14.03 -3.27 21.77
CA THR A 138 -13.73 -2.54 20.53
C THR A 138 -12.24 -2.72 20.25
N PRO A 139 -11.86 -3.28 19.08
CA PRO A 139 -10.45 -3.48 18.79
C PRO A 139 -9.75 -2.13 18.87
N GLU A 140 -8.62 -2.09 19.59
CA GLU A 140 -7.79 -0.90 19.67
C GLU A 140 -7.49 -0.38 18.25
N PRO A 141 -7.45 0.95 18.07
CA PRO A 141 -7.03 1.55 16.81
C PRO A 141 -5.72 0.92 16.36
N TYR A 142 -5.65 0.51 15.09
CA TYR A 142 -4.44 -0.09 14.56
C TYR A 142 -3.26 0.88 14.73
N ASN A 143 -2.23 0.45 15.45
CA ASN A 143 -1.03 1.24 15.64
C ASN A 143 -0.22 1.25 14.32
N PHE A 144 -0.15 2.42 13.68
CA PHE A 144 0.58 2.63 12.43
C PHE A 144 2.09 2.75 12.61
N GLY A 145 2.61 2.53 13.82
CA GLY A 145 4.01 2.65 14.18
C GLY A 145 4.42 4.10 14.39
N ALA A 146 5.40 4.29 15.26
CA ALA A 146 6.16 5.53 15.28
C ALA A 146 7.05 5.60 14.02
N PRO A 147 7.42 6.80 13.55
CA PRO A 147 8.43 6.94 12.50
C PRO A 147 9.74 6.21 12.88
N ASP A 148 10.48 5.78 11.85
CA ASP A 148 11.72 4.96 11.96
C ASP A 148 12.87 5.66 12.72
N ASN A 149 12.66 6.90 13.17
CA ASN A 149 13.56 7.67 14.02
C ASN A 149 13.31 7.41 15.51
N GLN A 150 12.81 6.22 15.87
CA GLN A 150 12.57 5.88 17.26
C GLN A 150 13.90 5.81 18.01
N GLU A 151 14.13 6.78 18.89
CA GLU A 151 15.26 6.80 19.81
C GLU A 151 15.06 5.72 20.88
N TRP A 152 16.08 4.89 21.09
CA TRP A 152 16.06 3.82 22.08
C TRP A 152 16.87 4.20 23.30
N PHE A 153 16.35 3.92 24.50
CA PHE A 153 17.08 4.15 25.74
C PHE A 153 18.13 3.05 25.94
N VAL A 154 19.37 3.51 26.07
CA VAL A 154 20.55 2.70 26.43
C VAL A 154 20.73 2.77 27.94
N ASP A 155 20.84 1.62 28.59
CA ASP A 155 21.12 1.55 30.02
C ASP A 155 22.61 1.73 30.27
N ASP A 156 23.44 0.85 29.69
CA ASP A 156 24.89 0.84 29.87
C ASP A 156 25.64 0.23 28.68
N LEU A 157 26.95 0.51 28.60
CA LEU A 157 27.87 -0.17 27.69
C LEU A 157 28.63 -1.26 28.45
N VAL A 158 28.50 -2.50 28.01
CA VAL A 158 29.10 -3.66 28.69
C VAL A 158 30.55 -3.85 28.28
N GLY A 159 30.83 -3.63 26.99
CA GLY A 159 32.10 -3.99 26.39
C GLY A 159 32.41 -3.18 25.13
N HIS A 160 33.65 -3.31 24.68
CA HIS A 160 34.09 -2.78 23.40
C HIS A 160 34.96 -3.80 22.69
N HIS A 161 34.95 -3.75 21.37
CA HIS A 161 35.95 -4.44 20.57
C HIS A 161 36.30 -3.63 19.32
N TRP A 162 37.48 -3.92 18.79
CA TRP A 162 37.96 -3.31 17.55
C TRP A 162 37.80 -4.30 16.40
N ASN A 163 36.98 -3.94 15.42
CA ASN A 163 36.94 -4.60 14.12
C ASN A 163 37.85 -3.84 13.14
N SER A 164 39.15 -4.19 13.18
CA SER A 164 40.21 -3.50 12.44
C SER A 164 40.33 -2.01 12.80
N LYS A 165 39.67 -1.12 12.05
CA LYS A 165 39.65 0.34 12.27
C LYS A 165 38.35 0.81 12.93
N ASN A 166 37.33 -0.03 12.98
CA ASN A 166 36.02 0.32 13.47
C ASN A 166 35.90 -0.10 14.93
N LEU A 167 35.65 0.87 15.81
CA LEU A 167 35.33 0.63 17.20
C LEU A 167 33.83 0.33 17.31
N GLN A 168 33.52 -0.79 17.95
CA GLN A 168 32.16 -1.21 18.25
C GLN A 168 31.99 -1.39 19.75
N PHE A 169 30.82 -1.01 20.23
CA PHE A 169 30.43 -1.14 21.64
C PHE A 169 29.30 -2.15 21.75
N GLU A 170 29.37 -2.92 22.83
CA GLU A 170 28.30 -3.81 23.26
C GLU A 170 27.32 -2.99 24.09
N VAL A 171 26.18 -2.66 23.49
CA VAL A 171 25.16 -1.80 24.07
C VAL A 171 24.14 -2.67 24.78
N CYS A 172 23.92 -2.42 26.07
CA CYS A 172 22.82 -3.00 26.84
C CYS A 172 21.62 -2.06 26.75
N TRP A 173 20.54 -2.53 26.12
CA TRP A 173 19.30 -1.80 26.01
C TRP A 173 18.44 -1.98 27.27
N SER A 174 17.54 -1.04 27.53
CA SER A 174 16.58 -1.10 28.65
C SER A 174 15.67 -2.34 28.69
N LEU A 175 15.58 -3.09 27.59
CA LEU A 175 14.88 -4.37 27.50
C LEU A 175 15.79 -5.59 27.76
N TRP A 176 17.02 -5.38 28.24
CA TRP A 176 18.05 -6.39 28.47
C TRP A 176 18.57 -7.08 27.20
N ASP A 177 18.18 -6.60 26.01
CA ASP A 177 18.80 -7.02 24.77
C ASP A 177 20.22 -6.44 24.67
N THR A 178 21.12 -7.18 24.06
CA THR A 178 22.51 -6.75 23.86
C THR A 178 22.85 -6.81 22.37
N THR A 179 23.23 -5.68 21.79
CA THR A 179 23.64 -5.60 20.38
C THR A 179 24.96 -4.85 20.23
N TRP A 180 25.66 -5.14 19.13
CA TRP A 180 26.91 -4.47 18.79
C TRP A 180 26.63 -3.26 17.91
N GLU A 181 26.92 -2.07 18.42
CA GLU A 181 26.74 -0.81 17.72
C GLU A 181 28.06 -0.13 17.39
N SER A 182 28.05 0.66 16.32
CA SER A 182 29.24 1.41 15.90
C SER A 182 29.48 2.64 16.78
N PHE A 183 30.75 3.04 16.93
CA PHE A 183 31.09 4.29 17.62
C PHE A 183 30.38 5.52 17.04
N VAL A 184 30.08 5.54 15.73
CA VAL A 184 29.36 6.66 15.09
C VAL A 184 27.95 6.82 15.65
N THR A 185 27.30 5.69 15.96
CA THR A 185 25.98 5.65 16.59
C THR A 185 26.05 6.04 18.07
N CYS A 186 27.10 5.61 18.78
CA CYS A 186 27.22 5.77 20.23
C CYS A 186 27.89 7.08 20.71
N LYS A 187 28.33 7.95 19.79
CA LYS A 187 29.13 9.14 20.10
C LYS A 187 28.44 10.14 21.04
N ASP A 188 27.11 10.21 21.00
CA ASP A 188 26.29 11.20 21.73
C ASP A 188 25.61 10.56 22.97
N LEU A 189 26.04 9.36 23.39
CA LEU A 189 25.45 8.64 24.53
C LEU A 189 26.14 8.98 25.85
N VAL A 190 25.36 9.35 26.86
CA VAL A 190 25.85 9.51 28.25
C VAL A 190 26.46 8.21 28.80
N ALA A 191 25.98 7.05 28.34
CA ALA A 191 26.54 5.75 28.71
C ALA A 191 27.98 5.56 28.22
N LEU A 192 28.38 6.23 27.12
CA LEU A 192 29.76 6.19 26.63
C LEU A 192 30.71 6.93 27.57
N ASP A 193 30.31 8.11 28.05
CA ASP A 193 31.13 8.90 28.97
C ASP A 193 31.38 8.12 30.27
N ARG A 194 30.32 7.53 30.84
CA ARG A 194 30.42 6.66 32.02
C ARG A 194 31.34 5.46 31.79
N TYR A 195 31.25 4.83 30.62
CA TYR A 195 32.09 3.70 30.27
C TYR A 195 33.58 4.09 30.20
N LEU A 196 33.88 5.24 29.59
CA LEU A 196 35.25 5.76 29.50
C LEU A 196 35.81 6.13 30.87
N GLU A 197 35.00 6.73 31.74
CA GLU A 197 35.36 7.02 33.14
C GLU A 197 35.71 5.74 33.90
N LEU A 198 34.91 4.67 33.76
CA LEU A 198 35.19 3.37 34.38
C LEU A 198 36.50 2.74 33.88
N GLN A 199 36.86 2.97 32.61
CA GLN A 199 38.13 2.53 32.03
C GLN A 199 39.30 3.48 32.33
N GLY A 200 39.05 4.64 32.95
CA GLY A 200 40.05 5.67 33.21
C GLY A 200 40.58 6.37 31.97
N MET A 201 39.81 6.37 30.87
CA MET A 201 40.21 6.94 29.57
C MET A 201 39.40 8.21 29.29
N GLN A 202 40.00 9.18 28.58
CA GLN A 202 39.27 10.38 28.14
C GLN A 202 38.83 10.31 26.69
N HIS A 203 39.46 9.46 25.88
CA HIS A 203 39.10 9.30 24.47
C HIS A 203 38.90 7.83 24.08
N PRO A 204 37.86 7.52 23.28
CA PRO A 204 37.58 6.16 22.80
C PRO A 204 38.74 5.50 22.04
N VAL A 205 39.62 6.30 21.43
CA VAL A 205 40.79 5.82 20.68
C VAL A 205 41.85 5.17 21.60
N GLN A 206 41.82 5.50 22.89
CA GLN A 206 42.75 4.98 23.90
C GLN A 206 42.36 3.57 24.38
N LEU A 207 41.17 3.08 24.01
CA LEU A 207 40.68 1.76 24.37
C LEU A 207 41.56 0.65 23.76
N ALA A 208 41.80 -0.39 24.56
CA ALA A 208 42.73 -1.46 24.21
C ALA A 208 42.32 -2.17 22.91
N ARG A 209 43.26 -2.25 21.97
CA ARG A 209 43.07 -3.06 20.76
C ARG A 209 43.47 -4.49 21.06
N ARG A 210 42.61 -5.45 20.70
CA ARG A 210 42.97 -6.87 20.78
C ARG A 210 44.18 -7.08 19.86
N THR A 211 45.35 -7.34 20.44
CA THR A 211 46.55 -7.73 19.70
C THR A 211 46.26 -9.06 19.01
N LYS A 212 46.55 -9.16 17.72
CA LYS A 212 46.48 -10.43 17.01
C LYS A 212 47.46 -11.38 17.71
N SER A 213 46.96 -12.44 18.33
CA SER A 213 47.80 -13.59 18.66
C SER A 213 48.32 -14.12 17.33
N THR A 214 49.61 -13.89 17.08
CA THR A 214 50.39 -14.57 16.04
C THR A 214 50.37 -16.07 16.25
#